data_AF-A0A8H3I3E1-F1
#
_entry.id   AF-A0A8H3I3E1-F1
#
_cell.length_a   1.000
_cell.length_b   1.000
_cell.length_c   1.000
_cell.angle_alpha   90.00
_cell.angle_beta   90.00
_cell.angle_gamma   90.00
#
_symmetry.space_group_name_H-M   'P 1'
#
loop_
_entity.id
_entity.type
_entity.pdbx_description
1 polymer ?
#
loop_
_entity_poly.entity_id
_entity_poly.type
_entity_poly.pdbx_seq_one_letter_code
_entity_poly.pdbx_strand_id
1 'polypeptide(L)'
;MLATGNLVLFIVLLASAERTLSARLGTAGNNVIGDQAGYFCILCGLNSRSIYQGKSTSPGNAVESSSASFLTKRLLFASKYKDCEHDQKKQIESVVKEVKEYADTANRHLKDNRSNSHLYTRWFGAFDQSVYDKALKSTKGLSTSPNKWKYVCNPYCGEDEQQIAGVRTQQEGVMYICPAFFEAAASNSNLRVLGIIQAGSRFKSIISATKEAKGYQKSLQLAKESPRWAAMNADNHAYFILGAWGEKIKQGAKPGIGKFSQKWKKSAQSNSGEPELEPKPEPEPEPEPEPESDSEPGPGPQPESQPGRQ
;
A
#
# COMPACT_ATOMS: atom_id res chain seq x y z
N MET A 1 12.85 -52.73 0.89
CA MET A 1 13.42 -53.11 2.21
C MET A 1 14.62 -52.18 2.42
N LEU A 2 14.78 -51.28 3.39
CA LEU A 2 14.16 -50.78 4.63
C LEU A 2 14.54 -49.26 4.65
N ALA A 3 13.68 -48.25 4.82
CA ALA A 3 12.87 -47.81 5.97
C ALA A 3 13.67 -47.49 7.26
N THR A 4 13.93 -46.20 7.52
CA THR A 4 13.95 -45.47 8.82
C THR A 4 14.36 -44.00 8.52
N GLY A 5 13.67 -42.92 8.87
CA GLY A 5 12.74 -42.66 9.98
C GLY A 5 13.46 -41.81 11.04
N ASN A 6 13.25 -40.48 11.06
CA ASN A 6 13.56 -39.65 12.23
C ASN A 6 12.58 -38.48 12.32
N LEU A 7 11.57 -38.70 13.15
CA LEU A 7 10.55 -37.78 13.64
C LEU A 7 11.01 -37.32 15.03
N VAL A 8 11.32 -36.04 15.22
CA VAL A 8 11.51 -35.48 16.57
C VAL A 8 10.34 -34.57 16.90
N LEU A 9 9.47 -35.12 17.74
CA LEU A 9 8.35 -34.49 18.42
C LEU A 9 8.85 -33.99 19.77
N PHE A 10 8.66 -32.71 20.11
CA PHE A 10 8.69 -32.26 21.50
C PHE A 10 7.45 -31.42 21.81
N ILE A 11 6.73 -31.90 22.82
CA ILE A 11 5.45 -31.44 23.35
C ILE A 11 5.72 -30.68 24.66
N VAL A 12 5.06 -29.51 24.78
CA VAL A 12 4.46 -28.87 25.96
C VAL A 12 5.31 -28.59 27.21
N LEU A 13 5.33 -27.30 27.60
CA LEU A 13 5.12 -26.90 29.00
C LEU A 13 4.12 -25.73 29.08
N LEU A 14 3.01 -25.98 29.78
CA LEU A 14 2.06 -25.01 30.32
C LEU A 14 2.58 -24.50 31.66
N ALA A 15 2.45 -23.19 31.92
CA ALA A 15 2.35 -22.67 33.28
C ALA A 15 1.42 -21.45 33.30
N SER A 16 0.39 -21.61 34.13
CA SER A 16 -0.69 -20.70 34.50
C SER A 16 -0.27 -19.62 35.49
N ALA A 17 -0.92 -18.45 35.44
CA ALA A 17 -1.36 -17.75 36.65
C ALA A 17 -2.51 -16.76 36.34
N GLU A 18 -3.66 -17.05 36.97
CA GLU A 18 -4.76 -16.16 37.35
C GLU A 18 -4.22 -14.97 38.21
N ARG A 19 -4.90 -13.88 38.58
CA ARG A 19 -6.31 -13.51 38.83
C ARG A 19 -6.26 -12.01 39.20
N THR A 20 -7.25 -11.20 38.83
CA THR A 20 -7.94 -10.27 39.78
C THR A 20 -9.04 -9.47 39.07
N LEU A 21 -10.28 -9.87 39.36
CA LEU A 21 -11.47 -9.02 39.30
C LEU A 21 -11.50 -8.15 40.56
N SER A 22 -11.88 -6.88 40.44
CA SER A 22 -12.74 -6.27 41.46
C SER A 22 -13.60 -5.17 40.85
N ALA A 23 -14.91 -5.36 41.00
CA ALA A 23 -15.96 -4.39 40.77
C ALA A 23 -15.87 -3.23 41.78
N ARG A 24 -16.41 -2.05 41.40
CA ARG A 24 -17.23 -1.22 42.29
C ARG A 24 -18.24 -0.40 41.47
N LEU A 25 -19.50 -0.70 41.72
CA LEU A 25 -20.69 0.13 41.50
C LEU A 25 -20.85 1.15 42.64
N GLY A 26 -21.59 2.22 42.35
CA GLY A 26 -22.22 3.14 43.32
C GLY A 26 -21.59 4.54 43.29
N THR A 27 -22.32 5.64 43.36
CA THR A 27 -23.77 5.87 43.50
C THR A 27 -24.00 7.38 43.28
N ALA A 28 -25.20 7.73 42.86
CA ALA A 28 -25.70 9.10 42.76
C ALA A 28 -25.68 9.84 44.12
N GLY A 29 -25.49 11.16 44.08
CA GLY A 29 -25.61 12.05 45.24
C GLY A 29 -25.86 13.49 44.78
N ASN A 30 -26.98 14.04 45.23
CA ASN A 30 -27.59 15.32 44.84
C ASN A 30 -26.84 16.57 45.35
N ASN A 31 -27.09 17.67 44.63
CA ASN A 31 -27.24 19.08 45.04
C ASN A 31 -26.81 19.51 46.46
N VAL A 32 -25.99 20.56 46.55
CA VAL A 32 -26.19 21.66 47.51
C VAL A 32 -25.79 23.00 46.87
N ILE A 33 -26.64 23.98 47.14
CA ILE A 33 -26.65 25.40 46.78
C ILE A 33 -25.55 26.16 47.54
N GLY A 34 -24.90 27.13 46.90
CA GLY A 34 -23.90 27.99 47.53
C GLY A 34 -23.67 29.27 46.75
N ASP A 35 -24.53 30.23 47.03
CA ASP A 35 -24.56 31.63 46.59
C ASP A 35 -23.28 32.38 47.02
N GLN A 36 -22.70 33.22 46.15
CA GLN A 36 -21.98 34.43 46.54
C GLN A 36 -21.66 35.35 45.35
N ALA A 37 -22.27 36.55 45.41
CA ALA A 37 -21.79 37.88 45.01
C ALA A 37 -20.62 37.95 44.01
N GLY A 38 -20.72 38.62 42.85
CA GLY A 38 -21.31 39.93 42.63
C GLY A 38 -20.18 40.89 42.25
N TYR A 39 -20.02 41.21 40.96
CA TYR A 39 -19.38 42.45 40.52
C TYR A 39 -19.99 42.94 39.21
N PHE A 40 -20.62 44.10 39.38
CA PHE A 40 -21.07 45.08 38.40
C PHE A 40 -20.01 45.38 37.32
N CYS A 41 -20.41 45.43 36.06
CA CYS A 41 -19.91 46.48 35.16
C CYS A 41 -21.03 46.88 34.19
N ILE A 42 -21.53 48.10 34.38
CA ILE A 42 -22.54 48.79 33.59
C ILE A 42 -21.85 49.57 32.46
N LEU A 43 -22.60 49.79 31.37
CA LEU A 43 -22.42 50.73 30.25
C LEU A 43 -21.74 50.10 29.01
N CYS A 44 -22.26 50.16 27.77
CA CYS A 44 -23.45 50.76 27.15
C CYS A 44 -23.64 50.06 25.78
N GLY A 45 -24.86 49.75 25.33
CA GLY A 45 -25.59 50.49 24.28
C GLY A 45 -25.14 50.09 22.85
N LEU A 46 -25.95 49.46 22.00
CA LEU A 46 -27.02 50.14 21.26
C LEU A 46 -28.07 49.18 20.68
N ASN A 47 -29.25 49.76 20.52
CA ASN A 47 -30.53 49.22 20.09
C ASN A 47 -30.54 48.58 18.69
N SER A 48 -31.30 47.49 18.56
CA SER A 48 -32.22 47.29 17.44
C SER A 48 -33.44 46.52 17.92
N ARG A 49 -34.55 47.27 18.11
CA ARG A 49 -35.89 46.72 18.33
C ARG A 49 -36.38 46.12 17.00
N SER A 50 -36.72 44.83 17.01
CA SER A 50 -37.81 44.33 16.18
C SER A 50 -38.73 43.50 17.08
N ILE A 51 -39.95 43.99 17.23
CA ILE A 51 -41.01 43.37 18.01
C ILE A 51 -41.66 42.33 17.08
N TYR A 52 -41.48 41.05 17.39
CA TYR A 52 -42.49 40.04 17.13
C TYR A 52 -42.80 39.35 18.45
N GLN A 53 -43.94 39.70 19.03
CA GLN A 53 -44.55 38.89 20.08
C GLN A 53 -45.21 37.69 19.40
N GLY A 54 -44.79 36.50 19.83
CA GLY A 54 -45.35 35.22 19.39
C GLY A 54 -45.00 34.12 20.37
N LYS A 55 -45.62 34.19 21.55
CA LYS A 55 -46.00 33.08 22.45
C LYS A 55 -44.93 32.04 22.86
N SER A 56 -44.55 32.12 24.15
CA SER A 56 -43.81 31.09 24.88
C SER A 56 -44.67 29.84 25.15
N THR A 57 -44.18 28.68 24.71
CA THR A 57 -44.40 27.37 25.34
C THR A 57 -43.06 26.61 25.28
N SER A 58 -42.52 26.25 26.45
CA SER A 58 -41.30 25.44 26.67
C SER A 58 -41.65 23.93 26.70
N PRO A 59 -40.68 22.99 26.80
CA PRO A 59 -39.61 22.65 25.88
C PRO A 59 -39.72 21.18 25.42
N GLY A 60 -39.03 20.81 24.34
CA GLY A 60 -38.77 19.40 24.02
C GLY A 60 -39.07 19.05 22.58
N ASN A 61 -38.08 19.29 21.72
CA ASN A 61 -37.58 18.33 20.75
C ASN A 61 -36.41 18.98 20.02
N ALA A 62 -35.21 18.55 20.38
CA ALA A 62 -33.97 18.96 19.74
C ALA A 62 -33.98 18.51 18.27
N VAL A 63 -34.31 19.43 17.37
CA VAL A 63 -34.01 19.33 15.94
C VAL A 63 -32.95 20.38 15.61
N GLU A 64 -31.81 20.30 16.28
CA GLU A 64 -30.68 21.21 16.05
C GLU A 64 -29.37 20.43 16.07
N SER A 65 -29.22 19.51 15.12
CA SER A 65 -27.94 18.79 14.91
C SER A 65 -27.80 18.26 13.48
N SER A 66 -28.25 19.03 12.51
CA SER A 66 -28.21 18.62 11.10
C SER A 66 -27.23 19.52 10.33
N SER A 67 -27.49 20.83 10.28
CA SER A 67 -26.71 21.78 9.48
C SER A 67 -25.25 21.95 9.92
N ALA A 68 -24.97 21.99 11.22
CA ALA A 68 -23.59 22.07 11.72
C ALA A 68 -22.78 20.79 11.39
N SER A 69 -23.41 19.61 11.50
CA SER A 69 -22.81 18.32 11.12
C SER A 69 -22.48 18.25 9.63
N PHE A 70 -23.37 18.76 8.77
CA PHE A 70 -23.14 18.82 7.32
C PHE A 70 -22.01 19.79 6.94
N LEU A 71 -21.96 20.97 7.57
CA LEU A 71 -20.89 21.94 7.33
C LEU A 71 -19.52 21.42 7.78
N THR A 72 -19.43 20.79 8.96
CA THR A 72 -18.18 20.17 9.44
C THR A 72 -17.73 19.01 8.55
N LYS A 73 -18.66 18.14 8.10
CA LYS A 73 -18.34 17.07 7.15
C LYS A 73 -17.85 17.61 5.81
N ARG A 74 -18.45 18.70 5.30
CA ARG A 74 -18.08 19.32 4.02
C ARG A 74 -16.71 20.00 4.10
N LEU A 75 -16.39 20.65 5.21
CA LEU A 75 -15.07 21.26 5.46
C LEU A 75 -13.98 20.19 5.65
N LEU A 76 -14.24 19.12 6.40
CA LEU A 76 -13.32 17.99 6.52
C LEU A 76 -13.12 17.28 5.18
N PHE A 77 -14.17 17.10 4.40
CA PHE A 77 -14.09 16.54 3.05
C PHE A 77 -13.25 17.45 2.13
N ALA A 78 -13.51 18.76 2.10
CA ALA A 78 -12.71 19.71 1.32
C ALA A 78 -11.24 19.71 1.74
N SER A 79 -10.94 19.55 3.04
CA SER A 79 -9.55 19.51 3.55
C SER A 79 -8.75 18.27 3.11
N LYS A 80 -9.43 17.19 2.69
CA LYS A 80 -8.78 15.96 2.19
C LYS A 80 -8.33 16.08 0.75
N TYR A 81 -8.88 17.01 -0.02
CA TYR A 81 -8.60 17.13 -1.45
C TYR A 81 -7.98 18.48 -1.75
N LYS A 82 -6.77 18.46 -2.32
CA LYS A 82 -6.07 19.66 -2.77
C LYS A 82 -6.04 19.66 -4.30
N ASP A 83 -6.38 20.81 -4.89
CA ASP A 83 -6.33 21.05 -6.34
C ASP A 83 -7.18 20.06 -7.17
N CYS A 84 -8.24 19.51 -6.55
CA CYS A 84 -9.16 18.58 -7.19
C CYS A 84 -10.49 19.27 -7.54
N GLU A 85 -10.97 19.05 -8.75
CA GLU A 85 -12.32 19.39 -9.18
C GLU A 85 -13.38 18.50 -8.52
N HIS A 86 -14.64 18.92 -8.56
CA HIS A 86 -15.74 18.18 -7.94
C HIS A 86 -15.87 16.75 -8.46
N ASP A 87 -15.78 16.55 -9.78
CA ASP A 87 -15.91 15.22 -10.37
C ASP A 87 -14.66 14.36 -10.16
N GLN A 88 -13.48 14.97 -10.07
CA GLN A 88 -12.25 14.28 -9.65
C GLN A 88 -12.39 13.73 -8.23
N LYS A 89 -12.96 14.51 -7.29
CA LYS A 89 -13.21 14.05 -5.91
C LYS A 89 -14.13 12.84 -5.88
N LYS A 90 -15.22 12.85 -6.66
CA LYS A 90 -16.15 11.72 -6.78
C LYS A 90 -15.46 10.48 -7.33
N GLN A 91 -14.66 10.62 -8.38
CA GLN A 91 -13.91 9.51 -8.97
C GLN A 91 -12.92 8.91 -7.96
N ILE A 92 -12.17 9.75 -7.23
CA ILE A 92 -11.26 9.28 -6.18
C ILE A 92 -12.05 8.59 -5.07
N GLU A 93 -13.17 9.15 -4.60
CA GLU A 93 -13.98 8.53 -3.55
C GLU A 93 -14.50 7.14 -3.95
N SER A 94 -14.94 6.99 -5.20
CA SER A 94 -15.37 5.69 -5.75
C SER A 94 -14.21 4.68 -5.73
N VAL A 95 -13.05 5.04 -6.28
CA VAL A 95 -11.88 4.15 -6.31
C VAL A 95 -11.37 3.84 -4.91
N VAL A 96 -11.44 4.78 -3.97
CA VAL A 96 -11.08 4.55 -2.56
C VAL A 96 -11.98 3.50 -1.91
N LYS A 97 -13.28 3.49 -2.24
CA LYS A 97 -14.20 2.43 -1.77
C LYS A 97 -13.80 1.07 -2.33
N GLU A 98 -13.50 1.00 -3.64
CA GLU A 98 -13.03 -0.23 -4.30
C GLU A 98 -11.71 -0.74 -3.72
N VAL A 99 -10.69 0.12 -3.56
CA VAL A 99 -9.40 -0.24 -2.95
C VAL A 99 -9.59 -0.88 -1.58
N LYS A 100 -10.45 -0.28 -0.74
CA LYS A 100 -10.72 -0.81 0.59
C LYS A 100 -11.39 -2.19 0.52
N GLU A 101 -12.37 -2.37 -0.36
CA GLU A 101 -13.07 -3.64 -0.52
C GLU A 101 -12.15 -4.75 -1.07
N TYR A 102 -11.30 -4.41 -2.04
CA TYR A 102 -10.36 -5.35 -2.64
C TYR A 102 -9.32 -5.78 -1.60
N ALA A 103 -8.74 -4.82 -0.87
CA ALA A 103 -7.76 -5.08 0.18
C ALA A 103 -8.36 -5.89 1.34
N ASP A 104 -9.60 -5.59 1.74
CA ASP A 104 -10.32 -6.35 2.77
C ASP A 104 -10.60 -7.80 2.33
N THR A 105 -10.98 -7.98 1.06
CA THR A 105 -11.13 -9.32 0.46
C THR A 105 -9.81 -10.09 0.44
N ALA A 106 -8.71 -9.45 0.07
CA ALA A 106 -7.39 -10.05 0.10
C ALA A 106 -6.92 -10.40 1.53
N ASN A 107 -7.22 -9.53 2.50
CA ASN A 107 -6.94 -9.77 3.92
C ASN A 107 -7.71 -10.99 4.46
N ARG A 108 -8.99 -11.16 4.08
CA ARG A 108 -9.75 -12.40 4.38
C ARG A 108 -9.13 -13.61 3.71
N HIS A 109 -8.82 -13.52 2.42
CA HIS A 109 -8.19 -14.62 1.66
C HIS A 109 -6.94 -15.16 2.35
N LEU A 110 -6.06 -14.27 2.82
CA LEU A 110 -4.85 -14.65 3.57
C LEU A 110 -5.18 -15.41 4.86
N LYS A 111 -6.17 -14.95 5.62
CA LYS A 111 -6.58 -15.59 6.88
C LYS A 111 -7.20 -16.97 6.66
N ASP A 112 -8.01 -17.10 5.60
CA ASP A 112 -8.73 -18.33 5.30
C ASP A 112 -7.82 -19.38 4.62
N ASN A 113 -6.75 -18.93 3.94
CA ASN A 113 -5.88 -19.78 3.12
C ASN A 113 -4.39 -19.58 3.46
N ARG A 114 -4.04 -19.66 4.76
CA ARG A 114 -2.72 -19.26 5.26
C ARG A 114 -1.54 -19.87 4.49
N SER A 115 -1.45 -21.20 4.37
CA SER A 115 -0.27 -21.88 3.79
C SER A 115 -0.50 -22.53 2.43
N ASN A 116 -1.75 -22.72 1.99
CA ASN A 116 -2.11 -23.49 0.79
C ASN A 116 -2.73 -22.61 -0.32
N SER A 117 -2.40 -21.33 -0.33
CA SER A 117 -2.95 -20.37 -1.29
C SER A 117 -2.09 -20.29 -2.55
N HIS A 118 -2.57 -20.86 -3.66
CA HIS A 118 -1.92 -20.68 -4.98
C HIS A 118 -1.78 -19.19 -5.36
N LEU A 119 -2.75 -18.36 -4.96
CA LEU A 119 -2.72 -16.93 -5.21
C LEU A 119 -1.59 -16.25 -4.41
N TYR A 120 -1.41 -16.63 -3.14
CA TYR A 120 -0.27 -16.16 -2.34
C TYR A 120 1.03 -16.58 -3.01
N THR A 121 1.17 -17.87 -3.33
CA THR A 121 2.41 -18.40 -3.91
C THR A 121 2.76 -17.75 -5.24
N ARG A 122 1.74 -17.40 -6.04
CA ARG A 122 1.93 -16.69 -7.30
C ARG A 122 2.61 -15.33 -7.12
N TRP A 123 2.27 -14.59 -6.07
CA TRP A 123 2.68 -13.21 -5.89
C TRP A 123 3.74 -12.99 -4.84
N PHE A 124 3.98 -13.99 -3.97
CA PHE A 124 4.94 -13.87 -2.89
C PHE A 124 5.89 -15.07 -2.79
N GLY A 125 5.73 -16.10 -3.64
CA GLY A 125 6.59 -17.27 -3.64
C GLY A 125 6.21 -18.31 -2.59
N ALA A 126 7.15 -19.19 -2.24
CA ALA A 126 6.92 -20.22 -1.23
C ALA A 126 6.47 -19.59 0.11
N PHE A 127 5.60 -20.29 0.85
CA PHE A 127 5.09 -19.78 2.12
C PHE A 127 6.24 -19.55 3.11
N ASP A 128 6.34 -18.32 3.57
CA ASP A 128 7.23 -17.89 4.64
C ASP A 128 6.44 -16.98 5.58
N GLN A 129 6.62 -17.18 6.89
CA GLN A 129 5.82 -16.47 7.89
C GLN A 129 6.05 -14.95 7.83
N SER A 130 7.29 -14.50 7.64
CA SER A 130 7.63 -13.08 7.59
C SER A 130 7.09 -12.40 6.33
N VAL A 131 7.08 -13.11 5.20
CA VAL A 131 6.48 -12.67 3.95
C VAL A 131 4.96 -12.58 4.08
N TYR A 132 4.34 -13.60 4.70
CA TYR A 132 2.90 -13.60 5.00
C TYR A 132 2.49 -12.44 5.90
N ASP A 133 3.23 -12.16 6.97
CA ASP A 133 2.91 -11.07 7.89
C ASP A 133 2.98 -9.70 7.21
N LYS A 134 3.90 -9.51 6.25
CA LYS A 134 3.94 -8.30 5.41
C LYS A 134 2.72 -8.19 4.50
N ALA A 135 2.31 -9.28 3.84
CA ALA A 135 1.09 -9.31 3.03
C ALA A 135 -0.15 -9.00 3.87
N LEU A 136 -0.25 -9.56 5.08
CA LEU A 136 -1.35 -9.30 6.01
C LEU A 136 -1.36 -7.84 6.48
N LYS A 137 -0.19 -7.28 6.83
CA LYS A 137 -0.07 -5.88 7.22
C LYS A 137 -0.49 -4.94 6.10
N SER A 138 -0.04 -5.21 4.87
CA SER A 138 -0.37 -4.44 3.67
C SER A 138 -1.87 -4.43 3.40
N THR A 139 -2.48 -5.61 3.29
CA THR A 139 -3.92 -5.75 3.01
C THR A 139 -4.79 -5.15 4.12
N LYS A 140 -4.44 -5.35 5.40
CA LYS A 140 -5.12 -4.70 6.53
C LYS A 140 -4.99 -3.18 6.49
N GLY A 141 -3.78 -2.65 6.27
CA GLY A 141 -3.54 -1.21 6.19
C GLY A 141 -4.34 -0.57 5.05
N LEU A 142 -4.30 -1.16 3.86
CA LEU A 142 -5.02 -0.68 2.68
C LEU A 142 -6.54 -0.81 2.80
N SER A 143 -7.05 -1.75 3.60
CA SER A 143 -8.49 -1.85 3.87
C SER A 143 -9.04 -0.72 4.77
N THR A 144 -8.17 -0.03 5.53
CA THR A 144 -8.58 0.90 6.61
C THR A 144 -8.02 2.32 6.51
N SER A 145 -6.92 2.52 5.80
CA SER A 145 -6.21 3.81 5.72
C SER A 145 -6.61 4.75 4.57
N PRO A 146 -7.04 4.30 3.38
CA PRO A 146 -7.25 5.19 2.24
C PRO A 146 -8.15 6.40 2.51
N ASN A 147 -9.24 6.23 3.26
CA ASN A 147 -10.14 7.32 3.63
C ASN A 147 -9.52 8.37 4.58
N LYS A 148 -8.33 8.13 5.13
CA LYS A 148 -7.59 9.03 6.03
C LYS A 148 -6.52 9.84 5.29
N TRP A 149 -6.20 9.49 4.05
CA TRP A 149 -5.19 10.20 3.27
C TRP A 149 -5.71 11.53 2.73
N LYS A 150 -4.76 12.41 2.43
CA LYS A 150 -4.97 13.60 1.60
C LYS A 150 -4.67 13.24 0.15
N TYR A 151 -5.45 13.79 -0.77
CA TYR A 151 -5.33 13.57 -2.20
C TYR A 151 -5.04 14.89 -2.90
N VAL A 152 -3.95 14.93 -3.65
CA VAL A 152 -3.53 16.10 -4.45
C VAL A 152 -3.72 15.75 -5.92
N CYS A 153 -4.59 16.47 -6.63
CA CYS A 153 -4.91 16.17 -8.02
C CYS A 153 -4.02 16.95 -9.00
N ASN A 154 -3.78 16.33 -10.16
CA ASN A 154 -3.01 16.87 -11.27
C ASN A 154 -1.62 17.45 -10.90
N PRO A 155 -0.84 16.79 -10.02
CA PRO A 155 0.54 17.18 -9.82
C PRO A 155 1.36 16.76 -11.05
N TYR A 156 2.53 17.38 -11.21
CA TYR A 156 3.55 16.81 -12.08
C TYR A 156 3.99 15.45 -11.52
N CYS A 157 3.80 14.39 -12.31
CA CYS A 157 4.06 13.00 -11.92
C CYS A 157 5.37 12.41 -12.46
N GLY A 158 6.22 13.26 -13.06
CA GLY A 158 7.41 12.84 -13.79
C GLY A 158 7.13 12.64 -15.27
N GLU A 159 8.06 11.95 -15.94
CA GLU A 159 8.01 11.67 -17.38
C GLU A 159 7.09 10.49 -17.75
N ASP A 160 6.73 9.65 -16.77
CA ASP A 160 5.81 8.52 -17.00
C ASP A 160 4.36 9.04 -17.07
N GLU A 161 3.93 9.38 -18.27
CA GLU A 161 2.56 9.85 -18.55
C GLU A 161 1.50 8.81 -18.17
N GLN A 162 1.85 7.53 -18.08
CA GLN A 162 0.93 6.44 -17.71
C GLN A 162 0.85 6.23 -16.19
N GLN A 163 1.62 6.99 -15.40
CA GLN A 163 1.58 6.90 -13.95
C GLN A 163 0.20 7.32 -13.45
N ILE A 164 -0.46 6.42 -12.71
CA ILE A 164 -1.81 6.65 -12.18
C ILE A 164 -1.77 7.44 -10.86
N ALA A 165 -0.86 7.08 -9.95
CA ALA A 165 -0.72 7.74 -8.66
C ALA A 165 0.70 7.61 -8.12
N GLY A 166 1.06 8.49 -7.20
CA GLY A 166 2.36 8.52 -6.55
C GLY A 166 2.28 8.94 -5.09
N VAL A 167 3.36 8.68 -4.37
CA VAL A 167 3.59 9.21 -3.02
C VAL A 167 5.02 9.74 -2.95
N ARG A 168 5.21 10.76 -2.11
CA ARG A 168 6.53 11.21 -1.70
C ARG A 168 6.85 10.55 -0.36
N THR A 169 7.99 9.85 -0.27
CA THR A 169 8.35 9.05 0.91
C THR A 169 8.46 9.85 2.20
N GLN A 170 8.70 11.16 2.09
CA GLN A 170 8.77 12.09 3.23
C GLN A 170 7.39 12.64 3.67
N GLN A 171 6.33 12.38 2.91
CA GLN A 171 4.98 12.91 3.18
C GLN A 171 3.99 11.77 3.40
N GLU A 172 3.93 11.31 4.64
CA GLU A 172 3.04 10.23 5.03
C GLU A 172 1.57 10.63 4.85
N GLY A 173 0.78 9.75 4.22
CA GLY A 173 -0.65 9.96 4.02
C GLY A 173 -1.02 11.03 2.99
N VAL A 174 -0.08 11.47 2.14
CA VAL A 174 -0.35 12.35 1.00
C VAL A 174 -0.21 11.57 -0.31
N MET A 175 -1.34 11.36 -0.98
CA MET A 175 -1.46 10.69 -2.27
C MET A 175 -1.52 11.71 -3.39
N TYR A 176 -0.66 11.56 -4.39
CA TYR A 176 -0.63 12.38 -5.60
C TYR A 176 -1.33 11.63 -6.73
N ILE A 177 -2.43 12.19 -7.23
CA ILE A 177 -3.27 11.59 -8.27
C ILE A 177 -2.92 12.24 -9.61
N CYS A 178 -2.30 11.46 -10.49
CA CYS A 178 -1.79 11.93 -11.78
C CYS A 178 -2.90 12.09 -12.82
N PRO A 179 -2.70 12.88 -13.90
CA PRO A 179 -3.70 13.07 -14.95
C PRO A 179 -4.26 11.77 -15.54
N ALA A 180 -3.39 10.78 -15.82
CA ALA A 180 -3.78 9.48 -16.36
C ALA A 180 -4.78 8.70 -15.48
N PHE A 181 -4.87 9.00 -14.17
CA PHE A 181 -5.93 8.44 -13.31
C PHE A 181 -7.31 8.83 -13.81
N PHE A 182 -7.51 10.10 -14.19
CA PHE A 182 -8.80 10.62 -14.60
C PHE A 182 -9.13 10.26 -16.05
N GLU A 183 -8.10 10.15 -16.90
CA GLU A 183 -8.22 9.77 -18.32
C GLU A 183 -8.47 8.28 -18.50
N ALA A 184 -7.96 7.43 -17.60
CA ALA A 184 -8.23 6.01 -17.63
C ALA A 184 -9.75 5.77 -17.65
N ALA A 185 -10.29 5.19 -18.72
CA ALA A 185 -11.74 4.98 -18.88
C ALA A 185 -12.37 4.37 -17.62
N ALA A 186 -13.61 4.75 -17.29
CA ALA A 186 -14.30 4.21 -16.11
C ALA A 186 -14.37 2.67 -16.11
N SER A 187 -14.37 2.04 -17.30
CA SER A 187 -14.29 0.58 -17.49
C SER A 187 -12.95 -0.04 -17.06
N ASN A 188 -11.92 0.77 -16.84
CA ASN A 188 -10.59 0.39 -16.34
C ASN A 188 -10.41 0.74 -14.85
N SER A 189 -11.47 0.66 -14.03
CA SER A 189 -11.37 0.97 -12.59
C SER A 189 -10.27 0.15 -11.88
N ASN A 190 -10.01 -1.09 -12.32
CA ASN A 190 -8.91 -1.91 -11.82
C ASN A 190 -7.52 -1.28 -12.02
N LEU A 191 -7.29 -0.49 -13.08
CA LEU A 191 -6.03 0.24 -13.28
C LEU A 191 -5.88 1.37 -12.26
N ARG A 192 -6.98 2.09 -11.99
CA ARG A 192 -7.03 3.12 -10.95
C ARG A 192 -6.79 2.53 -9.56
N VAL A 193 -7.44 1.40 -9.25
CA VAL A 193 -7.25 0.64 -8.01
C VAL A 193 -5.80 0.14 -7.88
N LEU A 194 -5.23 -0.42 -8.95
CA LEU A 194 -3.83 -0.87 -9.00
C LEU A 194 -2.89 0.27 -8.58
N GLY A 195 -3.03 1.44 -9.22
CA GLY A 195 -2.18 2.60 -8.94
C GLY A 195 -2.27 3.09 -7.49
N ILE A 196 -3.48 3.17 -6.93
CA ILE A 196 -3.66 3.58 -5.52
C ILE A 196 -3.05 2.55 -4.55
N ILE A 197 -3.18 1.26 -4.83
CA ILE A 197 -2.57 0.22 -3.98
C ILE A 197 -1.05 0.27 -4.07
N GLN A 198 -0.48 0.34 -5.29
CA GLN A 198 0.96 0.46 -5.50
C GLN A 198 1.51 1.65 -4.73
N ALA A 199 0.94 2.84 -4.96
CA ALA A 199 1.38 4.07 -4.31
C ALA A 199 1.17 4.01 -2.78
N GLY A 200 0.01 3.54 -2.32
CA GLY A 200 -0.34 3.48 -0.89
C GLY A 200 0.50 2.48 -0.10
N SER A 201 0.92 1.36 -0.71
CA SER A 201 1.79 0.38 -0.06
C SER A 201 3.17 0.94 0.32
N ARG A 202 3.60 2.02 -0.36
CA ARG A 202 4.88 2.70 -0.11
C ARG A 202 4.85 3.62 1.12
N PHE A 203 3.69 3.89 1.70
CA PHE A 203 3.58 4.60 2.97
C PHE A 203 4.19 3.79 4.12
N LYS A 204 4.81 4.49 5.07
CA LYS A 204 5.49 3.85 6.22
C LYS A 204 4.51 3.15 7.14
N SER A 205 3.32 3.72 7.32
CA SER A 205 2.24 3.13 8.12
C SER A 205 1.70 1.82 7.52
N ILE A 206 1.89 1.59 6.22
CA ILE A 206 1.48 0.37 5.54
C ILE A 206 2.65 -0.64 5.60
N ILE A 207 3.59 -0.59 4.65
CA ILE A 207 4.73 -1.51 4.63
C ILE A 207 6.03 -0.89 4.12
N SER A 208 6.06 0.40 3.76
CA SER A 208 7.23 1.02 3.09
C SER A 208 7.69 0.25 1.86
N ALA A 209 6.75 -0.17 1.00
CA ALA A 209 7.09 -0.93 -0.20
C ALA A 209 8.09 -0.19 -1.10
N THR A 210 8.96 -0.95 -1.76
CA THR A 210 9.87 -0.49 -2.80
C THR A 210 9.27 -0.74 -4.18
N LYS A 211 10.02 -0.39 -5.23
CA LYS A 211 9.65 -0.58 -6.64
C LYS A 211 10.66 -1.50 -7.34
N GLU A 212 11.10 -2.59 -6.68
CA GLU A 212 12.13 -3.47 -7.25
C GLU A 212 11.74 -4.07 -8.60
N ALA A 213 10.48 -4.49 -8.74
CA ALA A 213 9.97 -5.06 -9.97
C ALA A 213 8.72 -4.30 -10.41
N LYS A 214 8.81 -3.62 -11.55
CA LYS A 214 7.68 -2.93 -12.20
C LYS A 214 7.04 -3.83 -13.25
N GLY A 215 5.73 -4.00 -13.18
CA GLY A 215 4.95 -4.77 -14.13
C GLY A 215 4.73 -6.23 -13.74
N TYR A 216 3.79 -6.86 -14.45
CA TYR A 216 3.23 -8.16 -14.12
C TYR A 216 4.29 -9.28 -14.14
N GLN A 217 5.06 -9.38 -15.24
CA GLN A 217 6.02 -10.47 -15.41
C GLN A 217 7.20 -10.37 -14.44
N LYS A 218 7.76 -9.17 -14.29
CA LYS A 218 8.87 -8.92 -13.34
C LYS A 218 8.43 -9.20 -11.90
N SER A 219 7.18 -8.91 -11.54
CA SER A 219 6.65 -9.25 -10.21
C SER A 219 6.52 -10.76 -9.98
N LEU A 220 6.09 -11.52 -11.00
CA LEU A 220 6.05 -12.98 -10.93
C LEU A 220 7.46 -13.59 -10.82
N GLN A 221 8.41 -13.04 -11.58
CA GLN A 221 9.81 -13.44 -11.51
C GLN A 221 10.39 -13.16 -10.13
N LEU A 222 10.19 -11.94 -9.60
CA LEU A 222 10.64 -11.56 -8.26
C LEU A 222 10.06 -12.47 -7.17
N ALA A 223 8.77 -12.86 -7.29
CA ALA A 223 8.16 -13.80 -6.34
C ALA A 223 8.83 -15.19 -6.35
N LYS A 224 9.31 -15.64 -7.51
CA LYS A 224 10.02 -16.92 -7.64
C LYS A 224 11.46 -16.82 -7.14
N GLU A 225 12.17 -15.77 -7.52
CA GLU A 225 13.60 -15.61 -7.25
C GLU A 225 13.88 -15.12 -5.83
N SER A 226 13.04 -14.23 -5.32
CA SER A 226 13.21 -13.70 -3.98
C SER A 226 11.90 -13.30 -3.29
N PRO A 227 11.25 -14.25 -2.59
CA PRO A 227 10.05 -14.03 -1.78
C PRO A 227 10.15 -12.84 -0.82
N ARG A 228 11.31 -12.62 -0.21
CA ARG A 228 11.53 -11.50 0.74
C ARG A 228 11.45 -10.13 0.05
N TRP A 229 11.98 -10.00 -1.17
CA TRP A 229 11.88 -8.78 -1.96
C TRP A 229 10.48 -8.62 -2.56
N ALA A 230 9.84 -9.71 -3.01
CA ALA A 230 8.45 -9.67 -3.44
C ALA A 230 7.51 -9.18 -2.32
N ALA A 231 7.77 -9.58 -1.07
CA ALA A 231 7.05 -9.10 0.11
C ALA A 231 7.20 -7.58 0.36
N MET A 232 8.21 -6.94 -0.21
CA MET A 232 8.45 -5.50 -0.14
C MET A 232 8.15 -4.78 -1.44
N ASN A 233 7.79 -5.47 -2.52
CA ASN A 233 7.57 -4.83 -3.81
C ASN A 233 6.11 -4.38 -3.98
N ALA A 234 5.90 -3.10 -4.29
CA ALA A 234 4.56 -2.50 -4.40
C ALA A 234 3.65 -3.23 -5.39
N ASP A 235 4.19 -3.65 -6.54
CA ASP A 235 3.44 -4.33 -7.59
C ASP A 235 2.96 -5.72 -7.16
N ASN A 236 3.79 -6.50 -6.45
CA ASN A 236 3.41 -7.82 -5.94
C ASN A 236 2.18 -7.72 -5.01
N HIS A 237 2.14 -6.72 -4.13
CA HIS A 237 0.98 -6.46 -3.26
C HIS A 237 -0.26 -6.06 -4.07
N ALA A 238 -0.09 -5.19 -5.06
CA ALA A 238 -1.20 -4.73 -5.89
C ALA A 238 -1.83 -5.86 -6.71
N TYR A 239 -1.00 -6.69 -7.34
CA TYR A 239 -1.47 -7.85 -8.09
C TYR A 239 -2.08 -8.94 -7.22
N PHE A 240 -1.55 -9.16 -6.01
CA PHE A 240 -2.18 -10.06 -5.05
C PHE A 240 -3.59 -9.60 -4.68
N ILE A 241 -3.75 -8.31 -4.34
CA ILE A 241 -5.05 -7.74 -3.93
C ILE A 241 -6.07 -7.81 -5.07
N LEU A 242 -5.68 -7.44 -6.28
CA LEU A 242 -6.54 -7.55 -7.48
C LEU A 242 -6.88 -9.01 -7.80
N GLY A 243 -5.92 -9.93 -7.61
CA GLY A 243 -6.13 -11.36 -7.81
C GLY A 243 -7.18 -11.93 -6.86
N ALA A 244 -7.11 -11.58 -5.57
CA ALA A 244 -8.06 -12.04 -4.55
C ALA A 244 -9.47 -11.54 -4.84
N TRP A 245 -9.59 -10.28 -5.26
CA TRP A 245 -10.86 -9.72 -5.72
C TRP A 245 -11.42 -10.47 -6.95
N GLY A 246 -10.56 -10.77 -7.93
CA GLY A 246 -10.93 -11.55 -9.11
C GLY A 246 -11.42 -12.97 -8.77
N GLU A 247 -10.84 -13.62 -7.76
CA GLU A 247 -11.30 -14.93 -7.26
C GLU A 247 -12.66 -14.83 -6.57
N LYS A 248 -12.89 -13.81 -5.72
CA LYS A 248 -14.20 -13.54 -5.11
C LYS A 248 -15.30 -13.37 -6.17
N ILE A 249 -15.04 -12.58 -7.22
CA ILE A 249 -16.01 -12.41 -8.31
C ILE A 249 -16.31 -13.75 -8.98
N LYS A 250 -15.32 -14.60 -9.24
CA LYS A 250 -15.53 -15.92 -9.84
C LYS A 250 -16.37 -16.84 -8.96
N GLN A 251 -16.17 -16.81 -7.64
CA GLN A 251 -16.93 -17.61 -6.69
C GLN A 251 -18.39 -17.13 -6.54
N GLY A 252 -18.63 -15.82 -6.68
CA GLY A 252 -19.99 -15.24 -6.71
C GLY A 252 -20.67 -15.27 -8.07
N ALA A 253 -19.94 -15.48 -9.16
CA ALA A 253 -20.47 -15.56 -10.51
C ALA A 253 -21.10 -16.93 -10.76
N LYS A 254 -22.40 -16.93 -11.08
CA LYS A 254 -23.04 -18.10 -11.73
C LYS A 254 -22.24 -18.49 -12.98
N PRO A 255 -22.10 -19.78 -13.32
CA PRO A 255 -21.30 -20.22 -14.45
C PRO A 255 -21.85 -19.60 -15.75
N GLY A 256 -21.11 -18.63 -16.31
CA GLY A 256 -21.54 -17.87 -17.49
C GLY A 256 -20.82 -16.55 -17.75
N ILE A 257 -20.13 -15.96 -16.75
CA ILE A 257 -19.47 -14.64 -16.87
C ILE A 257 -17.93 -14.79 -16.87
N GLY A 258 -17.40 -15.74 -17.64
CA GLY A 258 -15.98 -16.11 -17.65
C GLY A 258 -15.01 -15.19 -18.41
N LYS A 259 -15.48 -14.10 -19.02
CA LYS A 259 -14.65 -13.28 -19.94
C LYS A 259 -13.81 -12.18 -19.27
N PHE A 260 -14.07 -11.85 -18.00
CA PHE A 260 -13.43 -10.71 -17.32
C PHE A 260 -11.94 -10.91 -17.00
N SER A 261 -11.53 -12.15 -16.67
CA SER A 261 -10.17 -12.46 -16.22
C SER A 261 -9.11 -12.42 -17.33
N GLN A 262 -9.49 -12.54 -18.61
CA GLN A 262 -8.54 -12.53 -19.73
C GLN A 262 -8.22 -11.13 -20.23
N LYS A 263 -9.20 -10.21 -20.22
CA LYS A 263 -9.00 -8.83 -20.65
C LYS A 263 -8.02 -8.07 -19.75
N TRP A 264 -8.08 -8.32 -18.43
CA TRP A 264 -7.13 -7.73 -17.49
C TRP A 264 -5.70 -8.28 -17.65
N LYS A 265 -5.53 -9.60 -17.89
CA LYS A 265 -4.19 -10.17 -18.18
C LYS A 265 -3.55 -9.49 -19.40
N LYS A 266 -4.32 -9.29 -20.48
CA LYS A 266 -3.85 -8.59 -21.68
C LYS A 266 -3.51 -7.12 -21.41
N SER A 267 -4.31 -6.41 -20.62
CA SER A 267 -4.05 -4.99 -20.29
C SER A 267 -2.88 -4.78 -19.33
N ALA A 268 -2.69 -5.70 -18.37
CA ALA A 268 -1.52 -5.69 -17.49
C ALA A 268 -0.23 -6.10 -18.21
N GLN A 269 -0.34 -6.87 -19.29
CA GLN A 269 0.76 -7.21 -20.20
C GLN A 269 1.04 -6.13 -21.24
N SER A 270 0.04 -5.34 -21.66
CA SER A 270 0.25 -4.24 -22.63
C SER A 270 0.77 -2.98 -21.96
N ASN A 271 0.37 -2.69 -20.71
CA ASN A 271 0.85 -1.52 -19.96
C ASN A 271 2.26 -1.69 -19.38
N SER A 272 2.92 -2.83 -19.61
CA SER A 272 4.32 -2.98 -19.22
C SER A 272 5.28 -2.23 -20.13
N GLY A 273 4.79 -1.61 -21.22
CA GLY A 273 5.50 -0.59 -22.01
C GLY A 273 7.01 -0.82 -22.00
N GLU A 274 7.38 -2.04 -22.40
CA GLU A 274 8.77 -2.43 -22.48
C GLU A 274 9.26 -1.68 -23.71
N PRO A 275 10.22 -0.74 -23.60
CA PRO A 275 10.95 -0.36 -24.79
C PRO A 275 11.48 -1.68 -25.34
N GLU A 276 11.09 -2.00 -26.57
CA GLU A 276 11.71 -3.04 -27.36
C GLU A 276 13.21 -2.85 -27.18
N LEU A 277 13.83 -3.74 -26.40
CA LEU A 277 15.27 -3.74 -26.23
C LEU A 277 15.81 -3.89 -27.64
N GLU A 278 16.36 -2.79 -28.17
CA GLU A 278 17.15 -2.85 -29.39
C GLU A 278 18.06 -4.08 -29.27
N PRO A 279 18.12 -4.93 -30.31
CA PRO A 279 18.93 -6.13 -30.27
C PRO A 279 20.32 -5.73 -29.78
N LYS A 280 20.70 -6.29 -28.63
CA LYS A 280 22.00 -6.05 -28.00
C LYS A 280 23.04 -6.11 -29.12
N PRO A 281 23.85 -5.06 -29.33
CA PRO A 281 24.88 -5.08 -30.36
C PRO A 281 25.67 -6.37 -30.16
N GLU A 282 25.75 -7.13 -31.25
CA GLU A 282 26.55 -8.35 -31.33
C GLU A 282 27.93 -8.01 -30.75
N PRO A 283 28.46 -8.81 -29.82
CA PRO A 283 29.74 -8.51 -29.20
C PRO A 283 30.76 -8.30 -30.32
N GLU A 284 31.39 -7.13 -30.34
CA GLU A 284 32.50 -6.87 -31.26
C GLU A 284 33.50 -8.04 -31.11
N PRO A 285 33.97 -8.60 -32.23
CA PRO A 285 34.93 -9.69 -32.20
C PRO A 285 36.13 -9.24 -31.35
N GLU A 286 36.50 -10.08 -30.38
CA GLU A 286 37.69 -9.84 -29.57
C GLU A 286 38.88 -9.55 -30.50
N PRO A 287 39.67 -8.49 -30.24
CA PRO A 287 40.84 -8.20 -31.04
C PRO A 287 41.77 -9.42 -30.99
N GLU A 288 42.19 -9.88 -32.18
CA GLU A 288 43.17 -10.94 -32.31
C GLU A 288 44.41 -10.60 -31.47
N PRO A 289 44.97 -11.57 -30.72
CA PRO A 289 46.14 -11.34 -29.89
C PRO A 289 47.29 -10.86 -30.78
N GLU A 290 47.86 -9.70 -30.45
CA GLU A 290 49.04 -9.17 -31.09
C GLU A 290 50.19 -10.20 -31.01
N PRO A 291 50.96 -10.42 -32.08
CA PRO A 291 52.05 -11.38 -32.09
C PRO A 291 53.11 -10.96 -31.05
N GLU A 292 53.38 -11.86 -30.12
CA GLU A 292 54.43 -11.71 -29.11
C GLU A 292 55.76 -11.41 -29.80
N SER A 293 56.34 -10.24 -29.49
CA SER A 293 57.66 -9.86 -29.99
C SER A 293 58.71 -10.74 -29.31
N ASP A 294 59.38 -11.57 -30.11
CA ASP A 294 60.53 -12.38 -29.71
C ASP A 294 61.55 -11.53 -28.95
N SER A 295 61.71 -11.84 -27.67
CA SER A 295 62.68 -11.22 -26.79
C SER A 295 64.08 -11.74 -27.14
N GLU A 296 65.01 -10.85 -27.48
CA GLU A 296 66.41 -11.17 -27.73
C GLU A 296 67.04 -11.94 -26.55
N PRO A 297 67.83 -13.01 -26.81
CA PRO A 297 68.56 -13.71 -25.77
C PRO A 297 69.68 -12.83 -25.21
N GLY A 298 69.57 -12.50 -23.92
CA GLY A 298 70.56 -11.75 -23.17
C GLY A 298 71.93 -12.46 -23.10
N PRO A 299 73.03 -11.70 -22.93
CA PRO A 299 74.39 -12.21 -22.97
C PRO A 299 74.65 -13.20 -21.81
N GLY A 300 75.23 -14.35 -22.17
CA GLY A 300 75.54 -15.44 -21.27
C GLY A 300 76.55 -15.07 -20.16
N PRO A 301 76.54 -15.82 -19.05
CA PRO A 301 77.37 -15.54 -17.88
C PRO A 301 78.87 -15.73 -18.16
N GLN A 302 79.68 -14.77 -17.71
CA GLN A 302 81.13 -14.84 -17.71
C GLN A 302 81.63 -15.95 -16.74
N PRO A 303 82.69 -16.69 -17.08
CA PRO A 303 83.23 -17.73 -16.22
C PRO A 303 83.96 -17.17 -14.99
N GLU A 304 83.56 -17.65 -13.81
CA GLU A 304 84.25 -17.46 -12.53
C GLU A 304 85.66 -18.05 -12.58
N SER A 305 86.63 -17.21 -12.25
CA SER A 305 88.03 -17.58 -12.01
C SER A 305 88.17 -18.31 -10.67
N GLN A 306 88.65 -19.56 -10.72
CA GLN A 306 89.00 -20.33 -9.54
C GLN A 306 90.24 -19.75 -8.83
N PRO A 307 90.27 -19.66 -7.48
CA PRO A 307 91.47 -19.35 -6.74
C PRO A 307 92.33 -20.62 -6.55
N GLY A 308 93.61 -20.49 -6.90
CA GLY A 308 94.64 -21.52 -6.72
C GLY A 308 94.92 -21.83 -5.24
N ARG A 309 95.19 -23.10 -4.97
CA ARG A 309 95.89 -23.58 -3.78
C ARG A 309 97.39 -23.60 -4.05
N GLN A 310 98.17 -22.89 -3.25
CA GLN A 310 99.25 -23.39 -2.38
C GLN A 310 99.90 -22.21 -1.65
#